data_AF-A0A2E0L930-F1
#
_entry.id   AF-A0A2E0L930-F1
#
_cell.length_a   1.000
_cell.length_b   1.000
_cell.length_c   1.000
_cell.angle_alpha   90.00
_cell.angle_beta   90.00
_cell.angle_gamma   90.00
#
_symmetry.space_group_name_H-M   'P 1'
#
loop_
_entity.id
_entity.type
_entity.pdbx_description
1 polymer ?
#
loop_
_entity_poly.entity_id
_entity_poly.type
_entity_poly.pdbx_seq_one_letter_code
_entity_poly.pdbx_strand_id
1 'polypeptide(L)'
;MFFNGWEGVARVLISGVLTYAALIIILRVSGKRTLSKMNMFDYVITVALGSLFATIVISKDVALVEGVAAIGLLAILQYLIAWWTIRSKAAERVIKGEPALLVYQGEMLAAPMRRERISEDDIYAVLRSNDIHDLADAGAVVLETDGSLTVLSRTAQPPATLATISEPDRQKYTRLTE
;
A
#
# COMPACT_ATOMS: atom_id res chain seq x y z
N MET A 1 11.55 -38.38 -4.23
CA MET A 1 12.71 -38.89 -3.46
C MET A 1 12.87 -38.04 -2.21
N PHE A 2 12.90 -38.64 -1.02
CA PHE A 2 12.92 -37.90 0.27
C PHE A 2 14.31 -37.35 0.64
N PHE A 3 15.40 -37.91 0.10
CA PHE A 3 16.76 -37.47 0.38
C PHE A 3 17.66 -37.76 -0.82
N ASN A 4 18.40 -36.73 -1.29
CA ASN A 4 19.29 -36.81 -2.45
C ASN A 4 20.77 -36.58 -2.07
N GLY A 5 21.12 -36.64 -0.77
CA GLY A 5 22.48 -36.45 -0.26
C GLY A 5 22.70 -35.14 0.49
N TRP A 6 23.80 -35.09 1.25
CA TRP A 6 24.18 -33.95 2.10
C TRP A 6 24.65 -32.73 1.32
N GLU A 7 25.13 -32.89 0.09
CA GLU A 7 25.60 -31.80 -0.76
C GLU A 7 24.50 -30.76 -1.02
N GLY A 8 23.28 -31.23 -1.31
CA GLY A 8 22.13 -30.35 -1.49
C GLY A 8 21.80 -29.55 -0.24
N VAL A 9 21.86 -30.21 0.93
CA VAL A 9 21.60 -29.58 2.25
C VAL A 9 22.67 -28.54 2.57
N ALA A 10 23.96 -28.90 2.43
CA ALA A 10 25.08 -28.01 2.70
C ALA A 10 25.02 -26.76 1.82
N ARG A 11 24.73 -26.94 0.54
CA ARG A 11 24.57 -25.81 -0.39
C ARG A 11 23.43 -24.90 0.01
N VAL A 12 22.26 -25.43 0.38
CA VAL A 12 21.11 -24.64 0.84
C VAL A 12 21.45 -23.86 2.11
N LEU A 13 22.18 -24.46 3.04
CA LEU A 13 22.63 -23.76 4.26
C LEU A 13 23.58 -22.60 3.92
N ILE A 14 24.56 -22.83 3.05
CA ILE A 14 25.55 -21.82 2.66
C ILE A 14 24.88 -20.69 1.84
N SER A 15 24.12 -21.03 0.80
CA SER A 15 23.43 -20.04 -0.03
C SER A 15 22.40 -19.28 0.79
N GLY A 16 21.61 -19.98 1.61
CA GLY A 16 20.64 -19.38 2.52
C GLY A 16 21.24 -18.31 3.43
N VAL A 17 22.34 -18.61 4.11
CA VAL A 17 23.02 -17.66 4.99
C VAL A 17 23.56 -16.46 4.20
N LEU A 18 24.22 -16.70 3.06
CA LEU A 18 24.81 -15.64 2.24
C LEU A 18 23.75 -14.72 1.62
N THR A 19 22.69 -15.30 1.04
CA THR A 19 21.58 -14.54 0.46
C THR A 19 20.83 -13.76 1.54
N TYR A 20 20.62 -14.34 2.73
CA TYR A 20 19.98 -13.64 3.84
C TYR A 20 20.82 -12.45 4.33
N ALA A 21 22.13 -12.64 4.48
CA ALA A 21 23.05 -11.57 4.83
C ALA A 21 23.05 -10.45 3.76
N ALA A 22 23.11 -10.81 2.48
CA ALA A 22 23.03 -9.86 1.36
C ALA A 22 21.71 -9.08 1.38
N LEU A 23 20.58 -9.75 1.58
CA LEU A 23 19.27 -9.14 1.67
C LEU A 23 19.22 -8.13 2.83
N ILE A 24 19.69 -8.49 4.03
CA ILE A 24 19.77 -7.56 5.18
C ILE A 24 20.62 -6.33 4.85
N ILE A 25 21.79 -6.51 4.24
CA ILE A 25 22.68 -5.39 3.89
C ILE A 25 21.96 -4.44 2.91
N ILE A 26 21.33 -4.99 1.87
CA ILE A 26 20.61 -4.22 0.86
C ILE A 26 19.43 -3.45 1.48
N LEU A 27 18.63 -4.11 2.33
CA LEU A 27 17.53 -3.46 3.04
C LEU A 27 18.03 -2.36 3.97
N ARG A 28 19.14 -2.59 4.67
CA ARG A 28 19.71 -1.62 5.60
C ARG A 28 20.28 -0.38 4.90
N VAL A 29 20.86 -0.55 3.71
CA VAL A 29 21.33 0.56 2.85
C VAL A 29 20.15 1.34 2.25
N SER A 30 19.03 0.68 1.95
CA SER A 30 17.83 1.32 1.38
C SER A 30 17.12 2.30 2.33
N GLY A 31 17.49 2.32 3.63
CA GLY A 31 17.10 3.36 4.58
C GLY A 31 15.83 3.08 5.39
N LYS A 32 15.53 3.95 6.38
CA LYS A 32 14.48 3.80 7.41
C LYS A 32 13.06 4.19 6.99
N ARG A 33 12.78 4.40 5.70
CA ARG A 33 11.41 4.60 5.21
C ARG A 33 10.86 3.20 4.96
N THR A 34 9.87 2.69 5.70
CA THR A 34 8.49 3.19 5.70
C THR A 34 7.77 2.47 6.84
N LEU A 35 7.39 3.17 7.92
CA LEU A 35 6.75 2.51 9.07
C LEU A 35 5.40 3.08 9.50
N SER A 36 4.77 3.98 8.73
CA SER A 36 3.43 4.44 9.10
C SER A 36 2.29 3.88 8.25
N LYS A 37 2.47 3.67 6.94
CA LYS A 37 1.49 2.98 6.08
C LYS A 37 2.23 2.38 4.87
N MET A 38 2.24 1.05 4.73
CA MET A 38 2.81 0.41 3.53
C MET A 38 1.89 0.65 2.34
N ASN A 39 2.46 1.07 1.21
CA ASN A 39 1.71 1.19 -0.03
C ASN A 39 1.52 -0.22 -0.65
N MET A 40 0.50 -0.42 -1.48
CA MET A 40 0.28 -1.65 -2.24
C MET A 40 1.52 -2.07 -3.06
N PHE A 41 2.29 -1.09 -3.53
CA PHE A 41 3.58 -1.34 -4.21
C PHE A 41 4.64 -1.95 -3.28
N ASP A 42 4.70 -1.54 -2.01
CA ASP A 42 5.64 -2.11 -1.03
C ASP A 42 5.29 -3.59 -0.76
N TYR A 43 4.00 -3.94 -0.77
CA TYR A 43 3.55 -5.33 -0.68
C TYR A 43 4.01 -6.16 -1.87
N VAL A 44 3.80 -5.68 -3.11
CA VAL A 44 4.25 -6.38 -4.32
C VAL A 44 5.76 -6.63 -4.29
N ILE A 45 6.53 -5.64 -3.86
CA ILE A 45 7.99 -5.74 -3.75
C ILE A 45 8.41 -6.75 -2.66
N THR A 46 7.73 -6.74 -1.50
CA THR A 46 8.00 -7.68 -0.42
C THR A 46 7.77 -9.13 -0.87
N VAL A 47 6.67 -9.38 -1.59
CA VAL A 47 6.37 -10.70 -2.18
C VAL A 47 7.42 -11.09 -3.22
N ALA A 48 7.81 -10.18 -4.10
CA ALA A 48 8.84 -10.43 -5.10
C ALA A 48 10.21 -10.77 -4.48
N LEU A 49 10.62 -10.03 -3.44
CA LEU A 49 11.85 -10.32 -2.69
C LEU A 49 11.83 -11.71 -2.04
N GLY A 50 10.71 -12.10 -1.44
CA GLY A 50 10.53 -13.45 -0.88
C GLY A 50 10.64 -14.55 -1.95
N SER A 51 10.02 -14.33 -3.12
CA SER A 51 10.10 -15.25 -4.26
C SER A 51 11.53 -15.39 -4.79
N LEU A 52 12.25 -14.27 -4.94
CA LEU A 52 13.65 -14.29 -5.36
C LEU A 52 14.53 -15.00 -4.33
N PHE A 53 14.37 -14.68 -3.05
CA PHE A 53 15.10 -15.33 -1.96
C PHE A 53 14.92 -16.85 -2.01
N ALA A 54 13.67 -17.34 -2.08
CA ALA A 54 13.38 -18.76 -2.16
C ALA A 54 14.02 -19.42 -3.39
N THR A 55 13.95 -18.74 -4.54
CA THR A 55 14.55 -19.22 -5.79
C THR A 55 16.06 -19.35 -5.67
N ILE A 56 16.74 -18.35 -5.11
CA ILE A 56 18.21 -18.36 -4.97
C ILE A 56 18.68 -19.44 -4.01
N VAL A 57 17.92 -19.69 -2.94
CA VAL A 57 18.29 -20.69 -1.93
C VAL A 57 18.07 -22.12 -2.44
N ILE A 58 16.99 -22.36 -3.18
CA ILE A 58 16.55 -23.71 -3.55
C ILE A 58 17.05 -24.12 -4.94
N SER A 59 17.02 -23.22 -5.92
CA SER A 59 17.33 -23.55 -7.32
C SER A 59 18.81 -23.88 -7.49
N LYS A 60 19.09 -24.97 -8.23
CA LYS A 60 20.46 -25.39 -8.54
C LYS A 60 21.08 -24.56 -9.66
N ASP A 61 20.22 -23.99 -10.50
CA ASP A 61 20.61 -23.39 -11.78
C ASP A 61 20.86 -21.88 -11.69
N VAL A 62 20.64 -21.29 -10.50
CA VAL A 62 20.85 -19.86 -10.26
C VAL A 62 22.17 -19.66 -9.54
N ALA A 63 23.09 -18.93 -10.16
CA ALA A 63 24.32 -18.56 -9.48
C ALA A 63 24.02 -17.55 -8.35
N LEU A 64 24.71 -17.68 -7.21
CA LEU A 64 24.50 -16.79 -6.06
C LEU A 64 24.68 -15.31 -6.45
N VAL A 65 25.63 -15.02 -7.34
CA VAL A 65 25.90 -13.66 -7.85
C VAL A 65 24.71 -13.11 -8.65
N GLU A 66 24.09 -13.94 -9.50
CA GLU A 66 22.88 -13.55 -10.24
C GLU A 66 21.72 -13.28 -9.29
N GLY A 67 21.59 -14.11 -8.25
CA GLY A 67 20.62 -13.92 -7.19
C GLY A 67 20.78 -12.60 -6.42
N VAL A 68 22.01 -12.31 -5.98
CA VAL A 68 22.33 -11.07 -5.30
C VAL A 68 22.14 -9.86 -6.23
N ALA A 69 22.51 -9.98 -7.51
CA ALA A 69 22.27 -8.95 -8.51
C ALA A 69 20.77 -8.69 -8.72
N ALA A 70 19.94 -9.73 -8.76
CA ALA A 70 18.49 -9.61 -8.89
C ALA A 70 17.85 -8.91 -7.68
N ILE A 71 18.25 -9.28 -6.46
CA ILE A 71 17.79 -8.61 -5.22
C ILE A 71 18.25 -7.14 -5.23
N GLY A 72 19.52 -6.89 -5.60
CA GLY A 72 20.07 -5.54 -5.68
C GLY A 72 19.35 -4.66 -6.70
N LEU A 73 19.07 -5.20 -7.89
CA LEU A 73 18.27 -4.51 -8.91
C LEU A 73 16.88 -4.14 -8.38
N LEU A 74 16.21 -5.10 -7.73
CA LEU A 74 14.86 -4.87 -7.20
C LEU A 74 14.86 -3.79 -6.12
N ALA A 75 15.85 -3.79 -5.22
CA ALA A 75 16.02 -2.75 -4.22
C ALA A 75 16.34 -1.37 -4.83
N ILE A 76 17.19 -1.31 -5.87
CA ILE A 76 17.47 -0.07 -6.60
C ILE A 76 16.19 0.47 -7.26
N LEU A 77 15.42 -0.39 -7.92
CA LEU A 77 14.15 0.01 -8.53
C LEU A 77 13.15 0.51 -7.48
N GLN A 78 13.04 -0.17 -6.33
CA GLN A 78 12.23 0.28 -5.21
C GLN A 78 12.65 1.68 -4.75
N TYR A 79 13.95 1.91 -4.57
CA TYR A 79 14.48 3.21 -4.18
C TYR A 79 14.17 4.30 -5.23
N LEU A 80 14.34 4.00 -6.51
CA LEU A 80 14.04 4.94 -7.60
C LEU A 80 12.55 5.30 -7.65
N ILE A 81 11.66 4.32 -7.50
CA ILE A 81 10.21 4.54 -7.44
C ILE A 81 9.88 5.43 -6.24
N ALA A 82 10.39 5.12 -5.05
CA ALA A 82 10.16 5.92 -3.85
C ALA A 82 10.67 7.36 -4.01
N TRP A 83 11.88 7.53 -4.55
CA TRP A 83 12.47 8.84 -4.83
C TRP A 83 11.62 9.64 -5.82
N TRP A 84 11.14 9.00 -6.89
CA TRP A 84 10.32 9.65 -7.90
C TRP A 84 8.93 10.03 -7.37
N THR A 85 8.35 9.17 -6.55
CA THR A 85 7.06 9.38 -5.87
C THR A 85 7.07 10.65 -5.02
N ILE A 86 8.17 10.90 -4.30
CA ILE A 86 8.29 12.10 -3.44
C ILE A 86 8.47 13.38 -4.26
N ARG A 87 9.05 13.27 -5.46
CA ARG A 87 9.45 14.44 -6.27
C ARG A 87 8.39 14.87 -7.27
N SER A 88 7.42 14.02 -7.59
CA SER A 88 6.38 14.28 -8.58
C SER A 88 5.01 13.97 -8.02
N LYS A 89 4.11 14.97 -8.01
CA LYS A 89 2.70 14.77 -7.63
C LYS A 89 1.99 13.78 -8.56
N ALA A 90 2.36 13.74 -9.85
CA ALA A 90 1.78 12.75 -10.77
C ALA A 90 2.25 11.33 -10.43
N ALA A 91 3.52 11.16 -10.08
CA ALA A 91 4.04 9.87 -9.62
C ALA A 91 3.39 9.47 -8.28
N GLU A 92 3.22 10.42 -7.36
CA GLU A 92 2.49 10.20 -6.12
C GLU A 92 1.07 9.70 -6.36
N ARG A 93 0.30 10.35 -7.24
CA ARG A 93 -1.06 9.92 -7.58
C ARG A 93 -1.13 8.54 -8.22
N VAL A 94 -0.20 8.22 -9.11
CA VAL A 94 -0.20 6.93 -9.81
C VAL A 94 0.27 5.79 -8.88
N ILE A 95 1.26 6.07 -8.03
CA ILE A 95 1.91 5.05 -7.19
C ILE A 95 1.19 4.90 -5.86
N LYS A 96 0.78 5.98 -5.19
CA LYS A 96 0.03 5.90 -3.93
C LYS A 96 -1.47 5.91 -4.13
N GLY A 97 -1.99 6.36 -5.27
CA GLY A 97 -3.40 6.72 -5.39
C GLY A 97 -3.70 8.07 -4.74
N GLU A 98 -4.94 8.54 -4.89
CA GLU A 98 -5.47 9.68 -4.15
C GLU A 98 -6.53 9.18 -3.17
N PRO A 99 -6.57 9.70 -1.93
CA PRO A 99 -7.67 9.39 -1.04
C PRO A 99 -8.98 9.87 -1.65
N ALA A 100 -10.03 9.07 -1.52
CA ALA A 100 -11.34 9.38 -2.09
C ALA A 100 -12.34 9.67 -0.97
N LEU A 101 -12.98 10.85 -1.05
CA LEU A 101 -14.09 11.17 -0.17
C LEU A 101 -15.33 10.38 -0.62
N LEU A 102 -15.88 9.55 0.26
CA LEU A 102 -17.04 8.69 -0.01
C LEU A 102 -18.31 9.20 0.66
N VAL A 103 -18.20 9.80 1.83
CA VAL A 103 -19.31 10.45 2.54
C VAL A 103 -18.86 11.83 2.99
N TYR A 104 -19.73 12.83 2.88
CA TYR A 104 -19.49 14.17 3.39
C TYR A 104 -20.77 14.75 4.00
N GLN A 105 -20.68 15.17 5.26
CA GLN A 105 -21.80 15.75 6.03
C GLN A 105 -23.09 14.91 6.03
N GLY A 106 -22.95 13.59 6.10
CA GLY A 106 -24.05 12.64 6.08
C GLY A 106 -24.61 12.33 4.69
N GLU A 107 -24.01 12.83 3.61
CA GLU A 107 -24.40 12.48 2.25
C GLU A 107 -23.38 11.54 1.61
N MET A 108 -23.87 10.43 1.05
CA MET A 108 -23.07 9.48 0.29
C MET A 108 -22.76 10.02 -1.12
N LEU A 109 -21.49 9.97 -1.51
CA LEU A 109 -21.02 10.44 -2.80
C LEU A 109 -20.97 9.28 -3.79
N ALA A 110 -22.07 9.07 -4.52
CA ALA A 110 -22.24 7.92 -5.42
C ALA A 110 -21.17 7.82 -6.52
N ALA A 111 -20.68 8.95 -7.06
CA ALA A 111 -19.68 8.94 -8.12
C ALA A 111 -18.30 8.42 -7.64
N PRO A 112 -17.72 8.93 -6.54
CA PRO A 112 -16.56 8.33 -5.89
C PRO A 112 -16.76 6.86 -5.50
N MET A 113 -17.88 6.50 -4.86
CA MET A 113 -18.15 5.13 -4.43
C MET A 113 -18.16 4.14 -5.60
N ARG A 114 -18.78 4.50 -6.74
CA ARG A 114 -18.75 3.67 -7.96
C ARG A 114 -17.36 3.56 -8.58
N ARG A 115 -16.56 4.64 -8.54
CA ARG A 115 -15.21 4.66 -9.08
C ARG A 115 -14.27 3.74 -8.28
N GLU A 116 -14.37 3.81 -6.96
CA GLU A 116 -13.54 3.02 -6.03
C GLU A 116 -14.14 1.64 -5.72
N ARG A 117 -15.30 1.31 -6.29
CA ARG A 117 -16.04 0.04 -6.11
C ARG A 117 -16.39 -0.25 -4.64
N ILE A 118 -16.73 0.79 -3.89
CA ILE A 118 -17.19 0.69 -2.51
C ILE A 118 -18.72 0.67 -2.48
N SER A 119 -19.27 -0.30 -1.75
CA SER A 119 -20.71 -0.44 -1.56
C SER A 119 -21.21 0.38 -0.37
N GLU A 120 -22.53 0.63 -0.30
CA GLU A 120 -23.12 1.26 0.89
C GLU A 120 -22.92 0.40 2.14
N ASP A 121 -22.94 -0.93 1.99
CA ASP A 121 -22.70 -1.87 3.09
C ASP A 121 -21.30 -1.71 3.71
N ASP A 122 -20.29 -1.41 2.89
CA ASP A 122 -18.93 -1.11 3.38
C ASP A 122 -18.91 0.17 4.22
N ILE A 123 -19.67 1.19 3.81
CA ILE A 123 -19.84 2.43 4.57
C ILE A 123 -20.53 2.14 5.90
N TYR A 124 -21.66 1.43 5.88
CA TYR A 124 -22.36 1.08 7.13
C TYR A 124 -21.51 0.17 8.04
N ALA A 125 -20.67 -0.71 7.49
CA ALA A 125 -19.73 -1.50 8.26
C ALA A 125 -18.68 -0.63 8.97
N VAL A 126 -18.11 0.37 8.27
CA VAL A 126 -17.11 1.25 8.87
C VAL A 126 -17.73 2.23 9.88
N LEU A 127 -18.97 2.67 9.67
CA LEU A 127 -19.68 3.49 10.66
C LEU A 127 -19.94 2.70 11.94
N ARG A 128 -20.42 1.45 11.82
CA ARG A 128 -20.63 0.56 12.97
C ARG A 128 -19.36 0.26 13.74
N SER A 129 -18.23 0.08 13.05
CA SER A 129 -16.94 -0.17 13.73
C SER A 129 -16.40 1.06 14.48
N ASN A 130 -16.91 2.26 14.18
CA ASN A 130 -16.56 3.52 14.81
C ASN A 130 -17.66 4.06 15.74
N ASP A 131 -18.61 3.21 16.17
CA ASP A 131 -19.71 3.57 17.08
C ASP A 131 -20.63 4.70 16.56
N ILE A 132 -20.74 4.82 15.24
CA ILE A 132 -21.65 5.75 14.56
C ILE A 132 -22.85 4.96 14.05
N HIS A 133 -24.03 5.30 14.56
CA HIS A 133 -25.27 4.58 14.27
C HIS A 133 -26.09 5.20 13.15
N ASP A 134 -25.97 6.51 12.94
CA ASP A 134 -26.68 7.24 11.90
C ASP A 134 -25.70 7.85 10.90
N LEU A 135 -26.02 7.78 9.62
CA LEU A 135 -25.24 8.41 8.56
C LEU A 135 -25.14 9.92 8.76
N ALA A 136 -26.18 10.57 9.31
CA ALA A 136 -26.21 12.01 9.56
C ALA A 136 -25.14 12.47 10.57
N ASP A 137 -24.65 11.57 11.43
CA ASP A 137 -23.60 11.84 12.41
C ASP A 137 -22.18 11.66 11.83
N ALA A 138 -22.08 11.10 10.62
CA ALA A 138 -20.83 10.99 9.88
C ALA A 138 -20.46 12.33 9.23
N GLY A 139 -19.40 12.98 9.72
CA GLY A 139 -18.86 14.19 9.13
C GLY A 139 -18.17 13.92 7.80
N ALA A 140 -17.37 12.86 7.73
CA ALA A 140 -16.80 12.36 6.48
C ALA A 140 -16.41 10.88 6.57
N VAL A 141 -16.44 10.18 5.44
CA VAL A 141 -15.82 8.86 5.28
C VAL A 141 -14.85 8.94 4.11
N VAL A 142 -13.61 8.55 4.33
CA VAL A 142 -12.51 8.67 3.37
C VAL A 142 -11.93 7.29 3.10
N LEU A 143 -11.82 6.92 1.83
CA LEU A 143 -10.98 5.82 1.39
C LEU A 143 -9.54 6.30 1.29
N GLU A 144 -8.69 5.72 2.11
CA GLU A 144 -7.26 5.99 2.15
C GLU A 144 -6.54 5.25 1.01
N THR A 145 -5.30 5.68 0.73
CA THR A 145 -4.43 5.12 -0.32
C THR A 145 -4.02 3.66 -0.08
N ASP A 146 -4.11 3.19 1.17
CA ASP A 146 -3.88 1.79 1.55
C ASP A 146 -5.16 0.93 1.46
N GLY A 147 -6.27 1.50 1.00
CA GLY A 147 -7.58 0.84 0.92
C GLY A 147 -8.35 0.80 2.24
N SER A 148 -7.82 1.38 3.32
CA SER A 148 -8.57 1.50 4.58
C SER A 148 -9.63 2.61 4.49
N LEU A 149 -10.73 2.42 5.21
CA LEU A 149 -11.77 3.44 5.35
C LEU A 149 -11.58 4.15 6.70
N THR A 150 -11.42 5.47 6.66
CA THR A 150 -11.36 6.33 7.85
C THR A 150 -12.67 7.08 8.02
N VAL A 151 -13.18 7.14 9.24
CA VAL A 151 -14.37 7.92 9.58
C VAL A 151 -14.00 9.14 10.41
N LEU A 152 -14.60 10.27 10.07
CA LEU A 152 -14.53 11.51 10.83
C LEU A 152 -15.94 11.83 11.32
N SER A 153 -16.14 11.86 12.64
CA SER A 153 -17.40 12.27 13.25
C SER A 153 -17.69 13.74 12.97
N ARG A 154 -18.97 14.10 12.91
CA ARG A 154 -19.40 15.48 12.68
C ARG A 154 -18.99 16.37 13.86
N THR A 155 -18.06 17.29 13.62
CA THR A 155 -17.62 18.32 14.58
C THR A 155 -18.02 19.72 14.11
N ALA A 156 -18.16 20.68 15.04
CA ALA A 156 -18.56 22.06 14.74
C ALA A 156 -17.56 22.83 13.86
N GLN A 157 -16.32 22.35 13.73
CA GLN A 157 -15.32 22.83 12.78
C GLN A 157 -14.91 21.71 11.80
N PRO A 158 -14.67 22.03 10.51
CA PRO A 158 -14.09 21.09 9.57
C PRO A 158 -12.70 20.66 10.09
N PRO A 159 -12.44 19.36 10.28
CA PRO A 159 -11.15 18.93 10.79
C PRO A 159 -10.04 19.25 9.78
N ALA A 160 -8.92 19.79 10.25
CA ALA A 160 -7.77 20.16 9.42
C ALA A 160 -7.20 18.97 8.61
N THR A 161 -7.53 17.73 9.02
CA THR A 161 -7.18 16.48 8.31
C THR A 161 -7.82 16.38 6.93
N LEU A 162 -8.91 17.10 6.64
CA LEU A 162 -9.55 17.13 5.33
C LEU A 162 -8.82 18.04 4.31
N ALA A 163 -7.91 18.90 4.75
CA ALA A 163 -7.24 19.87 3.87
C ALA A 163 -6.36 19.24 2.76
N THR A 164 -6.02 17.95 2.90
CA THR A 164 -5.23 17.19 1.90
C THR A 164 -6.13 16.51 0.86
N ILE A 165 -7.44 16.42 1.14
CA ILE A 165 -8.43 15.81 0.27
C ILE A 165 -9.04 16.94 -0.56
N SER A 166 -9.01 16.83 -1.88
CA SER A 166 -9.69 17.80 -2.74
C SER A 166 -11.17 17.84 -2.34
N GLU A 167 -11.64 18.95 -1.77
CA GLU A 167 -13.07 19.13 -1.51
C GLU A 167 -13.82 18.91 -2.83
N PRO A 168 -14.93 18.13 -2.83
CA PRO A 168 -15.77 18.03 -4.01
C PRO A 168 -16.22 19.44 -4.37
N ASP A 169 -15.97 19.86 -5.61
CA ASP A 169 -16.39 21.13 -6.16
C ASP A 169 -17.91 21.30 -5.94
N ARG A 170 -18.29 22.08 -4.91
CA ARG A 170 -19.70 22.19 -4.45
C ARG A 170 -20.63 22.59 -5.59
N GLN A 171 -20.13 23.31 -6.59
CA GLN A 171 -20.93 23.78 -7.73
C GLN A 171 -21.36 22.66 -8.69
N LYS A 172 -20.68 21.51 -8.69
CA LYS A 172 -20.95 20.44 -9.66
C LYS A 172 -22.05 19.46 -9.21
N TYR A 173 -22.35 19.39 -7.90
CA TYR A 173 -23.34 18.46 -7.36
C TYR A 173 -24.70 19.10 -7.05
N THR A 174 -24.78 20.41 -6.85
CA THR A 174 -26.08 21.13 -6.74
C THR A 174 -26.91 21.09 -8.03
N ARG A 175 -26.30 20.78 -9.19
CA ARG A 175 -27.02 20.68 -10.48
C ARG A 175 -27.55 19.29 -10.82
N LEU A 176 -27.39 18.29 -9.94
CA LEU A 176 -27.92 16.94 -10.17
C LEU A 176 -29.19 16.65 -9.36
N THR A 177 -29.68 17.63 -8.60
CA THR A 177 -30.92 17.57 -7.80
C THR A 177 -31.98 18.58 -8.25
N GLU A 178 -31.79 19.23 -9.41
CA GLU A 178 -32.81 20.05 -10.10
C GLU A 178 -33.34 19.34 -11.35
#